data_AF-A0A8H7U8N5-F1
#
_entry.id   AF-A0A8H7U8N5-F1
#
_cell.length_a   1.000
_cell.length_b   1.000
_cell.length_c   1.000
_cell.angle_alpha   90.00
_cell.angle_beta   90.00
_cell.angle_gamma   90.00
#
_symmetry.space_group_name_H-M   'P 1'
#
loop_
_entity.id
_entity.type
_entity.pdbx_description
1 polymer ?
#
loop_
_entity_poly.entity_id
_entity_poly.type
_entity_poly.pdbx_seq_one_letter_code
_entity_poly.pdbx_strand_id
1 'polypeptide(L)'
;MPKGSSIPSTSLKHWPEVKAFLVECGLSQYYETFVNEGFDRVTTILDITENDLIEMNIKRGHRRLLQRQVATCKGLPISQPLYQLHHYHEEYSDSLAPPPPPPQHSPLSSNSSPRHRPQFADILHRHNAASSTEEDDEYTTTAPHDVILNEDAGSSSGKRQYRRHPKADLNAPIKPASGYVMFANALRDNIKEKKLSFADIAKVVGERWKQITADEKFYWEDTAAKAKQEYLKQVAEYKKTDSYNVKQHSS
;
A
#
# COMPACT_ATOMS: atom_id res chain seq x y z
N MET A 1 58.81 10.05 11.34
CA MET A 1 57.86 9.04 11.83
C MET A 1 56.61 9.79 12.31
N PRO A 2 55.48 9.73 11.58
CA PRO A 2 54.28 10.45 11.93
C PRO A 2 53.65 9.88 13.21
N LYS A 3 53.07 10.79 13.99
CA LYS A 3 52.46 10.58 15.30
C LYS A 3 51.30 9.60 15.17
N GLY A 4 51.27 8.58 16.02
CA GLY A 4 50.09 7.75 16.22
C GLY A 4 48.97 8.62 16.78
N SER A 5 48.00 8.96 15.93
CA SER A 5 46.73 9.53 16.36
C SER A 5 46.01 8.48 17.20
N SER A 6 46.15 8.62 18.52
CA SER A 6 45.33 7.94 19.50
C SER A 6 43.89 8.36 19.24
N ILE A 7 43.10 7.45 18.66
CA ILE A 7 41.65 7.57 18.62
C ILE A 7 41.20 7.57 20.09
N PRO A 8 40.46 8.56 20.60
CA PRO A 8 39.87 8.43 21.92
C PRO A 8 38.87 7.28 21.84
N SER A 9 39.25 6.13 22.42
CA SER A 9 38.33 5.07 22.78
C SER A 9 37.22 5.72 23.61
N THR A 10 36.04 5.88 23.01
CA THR A 10 34.84 6.38 23.67
C THR A 10 34.42 5.36 24.70
N SER A 11 35.00 5.54 25.87
CA SER A 11 34.74 4.90 27.14
C SER A 11 33.25 4.67 27.43
N LEU A 12 32.87 3.40 27.55
CA LEU A 12 31.93 2.83 28.53
C LEU A 12 30.72 3.67 28.98
N LYS A 13 29.96 4.25 28.05
CA LYS A 13 28.62 4.77 28.38
C LYS A 13 27.57 3.83 27.80
N HIS A 14 27.20 2.83 28.58
CA HIS A 14 26.05 1.98 28.29
C HIS A 14 24.80 2.63 28.86
N TRP A 15 23.77 2.79 28.02
CA TRP A 15 22.47 3.36 28.39
C TRP A 15 21.42 2.24 28.47
N PRO A 16 21.34 1.51 29.60
CA PRO A 16 20.51 0.31 29.73
C PRO A 16 19.02 0.64 29.59
N GLU A 17 18.58 1.82 30.05
CA GLU A 17 17.20 2.27 29.95
C GLU A 17 16.77 2.49 28.50
N VAL A 18 17.62 3.13 27.69
CA VAL A 18 17.40 3.30 26.24
C VAL A 18 17.34 1.95 25.56
N LYS A 19 18.26 1.04 25.91
CA LYS A 19 18.27 -0.31 25.34
C LYS A 19 16.99 -1.06 25.69
N ALA A 20 16.53 -1.00 26.93
CA ALA A 20 15.29 -1.63 27.38
C ALA A 20 14.07 -1.06 26.63
N PHE A 21 13.98 0.27 26.50
CA PHE A 21 12.90 0.93 25.76
C PHE A 21 12.86 0.49 24.29
N LEU A 22 14.03 0.45 23.63
CA LEU A 22 14.12 -0.01 22.25
C LEU A 22 13.81 -1.51 22.12
N VAL A 23 14.19 -2.35 23.10
CA VAL A 23 13.80 -3.78 23.12
C VAL A 23 12.28 -3.93 23.22
N GLU A 24 11.61 -3.16 24.09
CA GLU A 24 10.15 -3.17 24.23
C GLU A 24 9.45 -2.79 22.92
N CYS A 25 10.03 -1.84 22.17
CA CYS A 25 9.55 -1.46 20.83
C CYS A 25 9.86 -2.50 19.73
N GLY A 26 10.68 -3.52 20.02
CA GLY A 26 11.22 -4.45 19.00
C GLY A 26 12.29 -3.82 18.09
N LEU A 27 13.00 -2.81 18.59
CA LEU A 27 13.94 -1.95 17.87
C LEU A 27 15.37 -1.99 18.42
N SER A 28 15.71 -3.02 19.19
CA SER A 28 17.04 -3.19 19.81
C SER A 28 18.21 -3.09 18.83
N GLN A 29 18.00 -3.49 17.57
CA GLN A 29 18.97 -3.40 16.49
C GLN A 29 19.44 -1.98 16.16
N TYR A 30 18.67 -0.95 16.54
CA TYR A 30 19.02 0.45 16.31
C TYR A 30 19.73 1.08 17.52
N TYR A 31 19.97 0.34 18.61
CA TYR A 31 20.53 0.87 19.84
C TYR A 31 21.79 1.72 19.63
N GLU A 32 22.77 1.18 18.90
CA GLU A 32 24.02 1.90 18.61
C GLU A 32 23.77 3.16 17.77
N THR A 33 22.84 3.10 16.81
CA THR A 33 22.47 4.26 15.99
C THR A 33 21.89 5.38 16.85
N PHE A 34 20.93 5.07 17.74
CA PHE A 34 20.35 6.08 18.63
C PHE A 34 21.40 6.72 19.54
N VAL A 35 22.27 5.91 20.17
CA VAL A 35 23.30 6.44 21.06
C VAL A 35 24.33 7.28 20.32
N ASN A 36 24.76 6.86 19.12
CA ASN A 36 25.73 7.61 18.31
C ASN A 36 25.18 8.95 17.82
N GLU A 37 23.88 9.02 17.56
CA GLU A 37 23.17 10.23 17.14
C GLU A 37 22.71 11.11 18.33
N GLY A 38 23.07 10.73 19.56
CA GLY A 38 22.81 11.53 20.77
C GLY A 38 21.46 11.27 21.44
N PHE A 39 20.72 10.24 21.04
CA PHE A 39 19.51 9.77 21.71
C PHE A 39 19.84 8.77 22.81
N ASP A 40 20.66 9.22 23.77
CA ASP A 40 21.18 8.42 24.87
C ASP A 40 20.30 8.41 26.13
N ARG A 41 19.11 9.01 26.06
CA ARG A 41 18.13 9.09 27.15
C ARG A 41 16.73 8.74 26.66
N VAL A 42 15.93 8.12 27.52
CA VAL A 42 14.53 7.82 27.19
C VAL A 42 13.74 9.11 26.91
N THR A 43 14.01 10.19 27.64
CA THR A 43 13.35 11.49 27.42
C THR A 43 13.61 12.05 26.02
N THR A 44 14.84 11.99 25.52
CA THR A 44 15.17 12.48 24.17
C THR A 44 14.56 11.60 23.09
N ILE A 45 14.37 10.31 23.36
CA ILE A 45 13.62 9.39 22.48
C ILE A 45 12.11 9.70 22.49
N LEU A 46 11.53 10.11 23.62
CA LEU A 46 10.11 10.49 23.69
C LEU A 46 9.80 11.76 22.90
N ASP A 47 10.81 12.62 22.68
CA ASP A 47 10.67 13.87 21.92
C ASP A 47 11.21 13.78 20.49
N ILE A 48 11.61 12.58 20.06
CA ILE A 48 12.12 12.36 18.71
C ILE A 48 11.04 12.64 17.65
N THR A 49 11.42 13.37 16.60
CA THR A 49 10.52 13.72 15.51
C THR A 49 10.55 12.68 14.38
N GLU A 50 9.58 12.75 13.45
CA GLU A 50 9.63 11.88 12.26
C GLU A 50 10.84 12.19 11.37
N ASN A 51 11.34 13.43 11.39
CA ASN A 51 12.51 13.83 10.61
C ASN A 51 13.78 13.16 11.14
N ASP A 52 14.02 13.18 12.45
CA ASP A 52 15.19 12.54 13.07
C ASP A 52 15.24 11.04 12.76
N LEU A 53 14.08 10.37 12.78
CA LEU A 53 13.98 8.95 12.45
C LEU A 53 14.22 8.66 10.95
N ILE A 54 13.97 9.63 10.07
CA ILE A 54 14.29 9.53 8.64
C ILE A 54 15.78 9.73 8.43
N GLU A 55 16.39 10.70 9.10
CA GLU A 55 17.83 10.99 9.03
C GLU A 55 18.67 9.81 9.54
N MET A 56 18.22 9.14 10.61
CA MET A 56 18.81 7.88 11.10
C MET A 56 18.51 6.65 10.21
N ASN A 57 17.83 6.84 9.07
CA ASN A 57 17.49 5.81 8.10
C ASN A 57 16.68 4.63 8.69
N ILE A 58 15.83 4.92 9.70
CA ILE A 58 14.98 3.91 10.33
C ILE A 58 13.79 3.62 9.41
N LYS A 59 13.53 2.34 9.16
CA LYS A 59 12.45 1.89 8.25
C LYS A 59 11.09 2.38 8.73
N ARG A 60 10.19 2.75 7.80
CA ARG A 60 8.86 3.31 8.11
C ARG A 60 8.04 2.48 9.10
N GLY A 61 8.04 1.15 8.98
CA GLY A 61 7.33 0.27 9.92
C GLY A 61 7.87 0.41 11.36
N HIS A 62 9.19 0.46 11.50
CA HIS A 62 9.87 0.64 12.78
C HIS A 62 9.60 2.01 13.39
N ARG A 63 9.61 3.07 12.57
CA ARG A 63 9.20 4.42 13.01
C ARG A 63 7.79 4.42 13.59
N ARG A 64 6.86 3.68 12.98
CA ARG A 64 5.47 3.58 13.47
C ARG A 64 5.34 2.82 14.78
N LEU A 65 6.18 1.80 15.00
CA LEU A 65 6.25 1.11 16.30
C LEU A 65 6.75 2.05 17.40
N LEU A 66 7.85 2.76 17.14
CA LEU A 66 8.40 3.73 18.09
C LEU A 66 7.42 4.86 18.39
N GLN A 67 6.88 5.52 17.37
CA GLN A 67 5.89 6.58 17.53
C GLN A 67 4.64 6.10 18.30
N ARG A 68 4.22 4.84 18.07
CA ARG A 68 3.14 4.24 18.83
C ARG A 68 3.51 4.07 20.31
N GLN A 69 4.69 3.54 20.60
CA GLN A 69 5.14 3.37 21.97
C GLN A 69 5.30 4.73 22.68
N VAL A 70 5.90 5.72 22.02
CA VAL A 70 6.00 7.09 22.53
C VAL A 70 4.62 7.67 22.84
N ALA A 71 3.64 7.50 21.94
CA ALA A 71 2.27 7.96 22.17
C ALA A 71 1.64 7.28 23.40
N THR A 72 1.84 5.97 23.57
CA THR A 72 1.36 5.23 24.74
C THR A 72 2.05 5.67 26.04
N CYS A 73 3.36 5.94 26.01
CA CYS A 73 4.06 6.54 27.15
C CYS A 73 3.55 7.95 27.49
N LYS A 74 3.11 8.71 26.48
CA LYS A 74 2.44 10.02 26.65
C LYS A 74 0.96 9.91 27.03
N GLY A 75 0.46 8.71 27.33
CA GLY A 75 -0.90 8.46 27.80
C GLY A 75 -1.96 8.29 26.70
N LEU A 76 -1.57 8.24 25.43
CA LEU A 76 -2.51 8.04 24.32
C LEU A 76 -2.81 6.54 24.12
N PRO A 77 -4.09 6.15 24.08
CA PRO A 77 -4.45 4.74 23.93
C PRO A 77 -4.08 4.23 22.54
N ILE A 78 -3.76 2.93 22.45
CA ILE A 78 -3.41 2.26 21.19
C ILE A 78 -4.52 2.33 20.13
N SER A 79 -5.77 2.51 20.57
CA SER A 79 -6.95 2.66 19.71
C SER A 79 -6.97 3.99 18.96
N GLN A 80 -6.33 5.04 19.48
CA GLN A 80 -6.29 6.32 18.80
C GLN A 80 -5.22 6.33 17.70
N PRO A 81 -5.53 6.86 16.51
CA PRO A 81 -4.58 6.90 15.41
C PRO A 81 -3.59 8.06 15.55
N LEU A 82 -2.36 7.85 15.08
CA LEU A 82 -1.22 8.74 15.35
C LEU A 82 -1.25 10.10 14.61
N TYR A 83 -2.21 10.35 13.71
CA TYR A 83 -2.29 11.61 12.96
C TYR A 83 -2.90 12.76 13.80
N GLN A 84 -3.38 12.47 15.01
CA GLN A 84 -3.97 13.47 15.94
C GLN A 84 -2.93 14.27 16.70
N LEU A 85 -1.67 13.85 16.68
CA LEU A 85 -0.60 14.50 17.43
C LEU A 85 -0.25 15.89 16.88
N HIS A 86 -0.44 16.16 15.58
CA HIS A 86 -0.14 17.46 14.97
C HIS A 86 -1.22 18.52 15.24
N HIS A 87 -2.47 18.13 15.55
CA HIS A 87 -3.55 19.11 15.76
C HIS A 87 -3.62 19.65 17.19
N TYR A 88 -3.03 18.96 18.16
CA TYR A 88 -3.16 19.33 19.58
C TYR A 88 -2.19 20.42 20.05
N HIS A 89 -1.20 20.81 19.23
CA HIS A 89 -0.22 21.85 19.59
C HIS A 89 -0.55 23.23 18.99
N GLU A 90 -1.51 23.36 18.08
CA GLU A 90 -1.96 24.67 17.57
C GLU A 90 -3.11 25.27 18.40
N GLU A 91 -4.04 24.46 18.93
CA GLU A 91 -5.24 25.00 19.59
C GLU A 91 -4.97 25.70 20.94
N TYR A 92 -3.81 25.52 21.56
CA TYR A 92 -3.47 26.21 22.81
C TYR A 92 -2.80 27.58 22.60
N SER A 93 -2.45 27.92 21.36
CA SER A 93 -1.88 29.24 21.03
C SER A 93 -2.94 30.24 20.54
N ASP A 94 -4.09 29.75 20.05
CA ASP A 94 -5.14 30.57 19.42
C ASP A 94 -6.36 30.82 20.35
N SER A 95 -6.37 30.27 21.56
CA SER A 95 -7.46 30.43 22.54
C SER A 95 -7.64 31.85 23.11
N LEU A 96 -6.95 32.86 22.56
CA LEU A 96 -7.13 34.28 22.91
C LEU A 96 -7.82 35.11 21.82
N ALA A 97 -8.21 34.53 20.68
CA ALA A 97 -8.98 35.25 19.67
C ALA A 97 -10.50 35.20 20.00
N PRO A 98 -11.19 36.36 20.11
CA PRO A 98 -12.64 36.37 20.30
C PRO A 98 -13.37 35.81 19.07
N PRO A 99 -14.50 35.10 19.24
CA PRO A 99 -15.19 34.44 18.14
C PRO A 99 -15.75 35.45 17.12
N PRO A 100 -15.70 35.15 15.81
CA PRO A 100 -16.27 36.03 14.79
C PRO A 100 -17.80 36.09 14.89
N PRO A 101 -18.43 37.24 14.56
CA PRO A 101 -19.88 37.40 14.66
C PRO A 101 -20.63 36.52 13.64
N PRO A 102 -21.85 36.06 13.97
CA PRO A 102 -22.61 35.14 13.13
C PRO A 102 -23.10 35.79 11.81
N PRO A 103 -23.17 35.03 10.71
CA PRO A 103 -23.59 35.55 9.40
C PRO A 103 -25.09 35.87 9.36
N GLN A 104 -25.43 37.08 8.91
CA GLN A 104 -26.82 37.49 8.70
C GLN A 104 -27.36 36.90 7.39
N HIS A 105 -28.35 36.01 7.51
CA HIS A 105 -29.13 35.52 6.37
C HIS A 105 -30.26 36.52 6.06
N SER A 106 -30.29 37.05 4.84
CA SER A 106 -31.45 37.78 4.28
C SER A 106 -32.44 36.79 3.64
N PRO A 107 -33.77 37.04 3.69
CA PRO A 107 -34.76 36.06 3.26
C PRO A 107 -35.04 36.07 1.75
N LEU A 108 -35.41 34.86 1.31
CA LEU A 108 -35.99 34.39 0.05
C LEU A 108 -36.75 35.42 -0.80
N SER A 109 -36.48 35.42 -2.11
CA SER A 109 -37.41 35.86 -3.14
C SER A 109 -37.85 34.67 -3.98
N SER A 110 -39.16 34.45 -3.96
CA SER A 110 -39.92 33.46 -4.71
C SER A 110 -39.93 33.76 -6.20
N ASN A 111 -39.79 32.72 -7.04
CA ASN A 111 -40.58 32.68 -8.26
C ASN A 111 -40.87 31.24 -8.69
N SER A 112 -42.16 30.93 -8.69
CA SER A 112 -42.75 29.66 -9.12
C SER A 112 -43.05 29.69 -10.61
N SER A 113 -42.71 28.63 -11.35
CA SER A 113 -43.64 28.12 -12.38
C SER A 113 -43.34 26.67 -12.79
N PRO A 114 -44.37 25.85 -13.07
CA PRO A 114 -44.25 24.40 -13.22
C PRO A 114 -44.37 23.95 -14.69
N ARG A 115 -43.57 22.96 -15.12
CA ARG A 115 -43.85 22.21 -16.36
C ARG A 115 -43.55 20.72 -16.23
N HIS A 116 -44.65 19.97 -16.12
CA HIS A 116 -44.99 18.72 -16.78
C HIS A 116 -43.89 17.71 -17.18
N ARG A 117 -43.97 16.55 -16.52
CA ARG A 117 -43.52 15.21 -16.93
C ARG A 117 -44.16 14.79 -18.26
N PRO A 118 -43.47 13.98 -19.08
CA PRO A 118 -43.99 12.61 -19.26
C PRO A 118 -42.91 11.52 -19.21
N GLN A 119 -43.32 10.36 -18.69
CA GLN A 119 -42.70 9.07 -18.93
C GLN A 119 -43.07 8.58 -20.32
N PHE A 120 -42.17 7.88 -21.01
CA PHE A 120 -42.57 6.84 -21.96
C PHE A 120 -41.44 5.84 -22.15
N ALA A 121 -41.79 4.58 -21.87
CA ALA A 121 -41.04 3.39 -22.21
C ALA A 121 -41.13 3.10 -23.72
N ASP A 122 -40.15 2.31 -24.18
CA ASP A 122 -40.10 1.45 -25.36
C ASP A 122 -40.42 2.01 -26.75
N ILE A 123 -39.53 1.74 -27.71
CA ILE A 123 -39.86 1.13 -29.02
C ILE A 123 -38.56 0.63 -29.69
N LEU A 124 -38.58 -0.66 -30.04
CA LEU A 124 -37.59 -1.42 -30.79
C LEU A 124 -37.48 -1.01 -32.29
N HIS A 125 -36.39 -1.51 -32.89
CA HIS A 125 -36.16 -1.93 -34.30
C HIS A 125 -35.44 -0.94 -35.23
N ARG A 126 -34.16 -1.21 -35.53
CA ARG A 126 -33.77 -1.56 -36.93
C ARG A 126 -32.41 -2.27 -37.03
N HIS A 127 -32.35 -3.22 -37.95
CA HIS A 127 -31.32 -4.22 -38.24
C HIS A 127 -30.10 -3.68 -39.00
N ASN A 128 -28.91 -4.27 -38.79
CA ASN A 128 -28.05 -4.97 -39.79
C ASN A 128 -26.75 -5.44 -39.09
N ALA A 129 -26.52 -6.74 -38.87
CA ALA A 129 -25.95 -7.75 -39.77
C ALA A 129 -24.41 -7.81 -39.80
N ALA A 130 -23.92 -8.99 -39.38
CA ALA A 130 -22.64 -9.65 -39.65
C ALA A 130 -21.35 -9.04 -39.06
N SER A 131 -20.73 -9.72 -38.09
CA SER A 131 -19.78 -10.79 -38.40
C SER A 131 -19.37 -11.54 -37.13
N SER A 132 -19.54 -12.85 -37.17
CA SER A 132 -19.14 -13.83 -36.18
C SER A 132 -17.63 -13.85 -35.97
N THR A 133 -17.22 -13.87 -34.70
CA THR A 133 -16.13 -14.71 -34.21
C THR A 133 -16.48 -15.08 -32.78
N GLU A 134 -16.90 -16.33 -32.62
CA GLU A 134 -17.07 -17.03 -31.36
C GLU A 134 -15.66 -17.37 -30.84
N GLU A 135 -15.29 -16.90 -29.66
CA GLU A 135 -14.38 -17.62 -28.77
C GLU A 135 -14.87 -17.45 -27.33
N ASP A 136 -15.06 -18.60 -26.69
CA ASP A 136 -15.72 -18.81 -25.42
C ASP A 136 -14.90 -18.29 -24.23
N ASP A 137 -15.35 -17.19 -23.62
CA ASP A 137 -14.93 -16.80 -22.27
C ASP A 137 -15.80 -17.54 -21.23
N GLU A 138 -15.42 -18.78 -20.91
CA GLU A 138 -15.89 -19.50 -19.72
C GLU A 138 -15.26 -18.85 -18.47
N TYR A 139 -15.76 -17.67 -18.10
CA TYR A 139 -15.62 -17.14 -16.74
C TYR A 139 -16.70 -17.78 -15.87
N THR A 140 -16.46 -19.02 -15.44
CA THR A 140 -17.24 -19.64 -14.37
C THR A 140 -16.93 -18.92 -13.04
N THR A 141 -17.64 -17.80 -12.81
CA THR A 141 -17.98 -17.37 -11.45
C THR A 141 -19.20 -18.17 -11.01
N THR A 142 -18.95 -19.36 -10.47
CA THR A 142 -19.94 -20.04 -9.63
C THR A 142 -19.82 -19.46 -8.23
N ALA A 143 -20.49 -18.34 -8.00
CA ALA A 143 -20.88 -17.93 -6.66
C ALA A 143 -22.08 -18.80 -6.26
N PRO A 144 -22.01 -19.63 -5.19
CA PRO A 144 -23.20 -20.27 -4.67
C PRO A 144 -24.10 -19.19 -4.06
N HIS A 145 -25.26 -19.04 -4.66
CA HIS A 145 -26.33 -18.14 -4.24
C HIS A 145 -27.20 -18.86 -3.20
N ASP A 146 -26.70 -19.01 -1.97
CA ASP A 146 -27.53 -19.44 -0.85
C ASP A 146 -28.13 -18.22 -0.15
N VAL A 147 -29.43 -18.07 -0.37
CA VAL A 147 -30.31 -17.10 0.27
C VAL A 147 -30.61 -17.62 1.67
N ILE A 148 -29.95 -17.07 2.70
CA ILE A 148 -30.43 -17.15 4.07
C ILE A 148 -30.64 -15.70 4.53
N LEU A 149 -31.91 -15.29 4.53
CA LEU A 149 -32.37 -14.10 5.23
C LEU A 149 -32.28 -14.38 6.73
N ASN A 150 -31.45 -13.63 7.45
CA ASN A 150 -31.57 -13.47 8.89
C ASN A 150 -31.34 -12.00 9.22
N GLU A 151 -32.45 -11.30 9.50
CA GLU A 151 -32.48 -10.02 10.18
C GLU A 151 -32.18 -10.27 11.66
N ASP A 152 -31.06 -9.78 12.17
CA ASP A 152 -30.97 -9.30 13.55
C ASP A 152 -29.81 -8.31 13.71
N ALA A 153 -30.09 -7.28 14.51
CA ALA A 153 -29.27 -6.09 14.68
C ALA A 153 -28.03 -6.35 15.56
N GLY A 154 -26.87 -5.83 15.15
CA GLY A 154 -25.67 -5.87 15.98
C GLY A 154 -24.46 -5.22 15.34
N SER A 155 -24.35 -3.90 15.49
CA SER A 155 -23.16 -3.12 15.13
C SER A 155 -21.93 -3.64 15.88
N SER A 156 -21.03 -4.31 15.17
CA SER A 156 -19.64 -4.45 15.62
C SER A 156 -18.70 -4.31 14.41
N SER A 157 -18.00 -3.20 14.38
CA SER A 157 -16.93 -2.88 13.42
C SER A 157 -15.73 -3.80 13.63
N GLY A 158 -15.84 -5.05 13.19
CA GLY A 158 -14.76 -6.03 13.15
C GLY A 158 -13.75 -5.66 12.06
N LYS A 159 -12.48 -5.51 12.44
CA LYS A 159 -11.36 -5.36 11.50
C LYS A 159 -11.40 -6.52 10.50
N ARG A 160 -11.40 -6.24 9.19
CA ARG A 160 -11.34 -7.27 8.14
C ARG A 160 -10.15 -8.20 8.44
N GLN A 161 -10.43 -9.44 8.83
CA GLN A 161 -9.36 -10.41 9.09
C GLN A 161 -8.69 -10.75 7.78
N TYR A 162 -7.37 -10.50 7.72
CA TYR A 162 -6.56 -10.83 6.56
C TYR A 162 -6.43 -12.36 6.49
N ARG A 163 -7.21 -12.99 5.60
CA ARG A 163 -6.97 -14.38 5.22
C ARG A 163 -5.73 -14.43 4.35
N ARG A 164 -4.69 -15.12 4.82
CA ARG A 164 -3.50 -15.37 4.01
C ARG A 164 -3.88 -16.26 2.83
N HIS A 165 -3.44 -15.89 1.64
CA HIS A 165 -3.58 -16.77 0.48
C HIS A 165 -2.76 -18.06 0.70
N PRO A 166 -3.28 -19.24 0.30
CA PRO A 166 -2.51 -20.48 0.28
C PRO A 166 -1.17 -20.28 -0.45
N LYS A 167 -0.12 -20.95 0.04
CA LYS A 167 1.20 -20.87 -0.59
C LYS A 167 1.13 -21.50 -1.99
N ALA A 168 1.65 -20.80 -2.98
CA ALA A 168 1.75 -21.32 -4.34
C ALA A 168 2.60 -22.62 -4.34
N ASP A 169 2.29 -23.53 -5.26
CA ASP A 169 3.13 -24.71 -5.45
C ASP A 169 4.51 -24.31 -5.98
N LEU A 170 5.57 -24.88 -5.39
CA LEU A 170 6.94 -24.72 -5.87
C LEU A 170 7.14 -25.41 -7.23
N ASN A 171 6.40 -26.50 -7.51
CA ASN A 171 6.53 -27.27 -8.74
C ASN A 171 5.63 -26.75 -9.87
N ALA A 172 4.67 -25.86 -9.58
CA ALA A 172 3.80 -25.34 -10.62
C ALA A 172 4.52 -24.27 -11.45
N PRO A 173 4.34 -24.25 -12.77
CA PRO A 173 4.82 -23.18 -13.61
C PRO A 173 4.32 -21.81 -13.11
N ILE A 174 5.19 -20.79 -13.18
CA ILE A 174 4.87 -19.43 -12.75
C ILE A 174 4.30 -18.65 -13.94
N LYS A 175 3.22 -17.90 -13.70
CA LYS A 175 2.60 -17.04 -14.72
C LYS A 175 3.61 -15.99 -15.21
N PRO A 176 3.80 -15.83 -16.53
CA PRO A 176 4.73 -14.85 -17.07
C PRO A 176 4.21 -13.43 -16.87
N ALA A 177 5.13 -12.46 -16.92
CA ALA A 177 4.80 -11.05 -16.87
C ALA A 177 4.01 -10.61 -18.12
N SER A 178 3.13 -9.61 -17.98
CA SER A 178 2.50 -8.95 -19.12
C SER A 178 3.48 -8.01 -19.82
N GLY A 179 3.16 -7.58 -21.05
CA GLY A 179 4.02 -6.66 -21.81
C GLY A 179 4.36 -5.37 -21.05
N TYR A 180 3.35 -4.76 -20.42
CA TYR A 180 3.57 -3.60 -19.53
C TYR A 180 4.51 -3.91 -18.37
N VAL A 181 4.37 -5.07 -17.73
CA VAL A 181 5.21 -5.44 -16.58
C VAL A 181 6.65 -5.73 -17.03
N MET A 182 6.85 -6.37 -18.18
CA MET A 182 8.16 -6.59 -18.79
C MET A 182 8.85 -5.25 -19.10
N PHE A 183 8.12 -4.34 -19.75
CA PHE A 183 8.58 -2.97 -20.01
C PHE A 183 8.93 -2.22 -18.72
N ALA A 184 8.05 -2.29 -17.72
CA ALA A 184 8.25 -1.63 -16.42
C ALA A 184 9.50 -2.15 -15.71
N ASN A 185 9.78 -3.46 -15.81
CA ASN A 185 10.99 -4.04 -15.22
C ASN A 185 12.25 -3.57 -15.95
N ALA A 186 12.25 -3.61 -17.29
CA ALA A 186 13.39 -3.11 -18.08
C ALA A 186 13.67 -1.62 -17.79
N LEU A 187 12.63 -0.80 -17.68
CA LEU A 187 12.78 0.62 -17.36
C LEU A 187 13.22 0.83 -15.90
N ARG A 188 12.70 0.05 -14.95
CA ARG A 188 13.17 0.08 -13.56
C ARG A 188 14.65 -0.22 -13.48
N ASP A 189 15.14 -1.22 -14.21
CA ASP A 189 16.56 -1.58 -14.21
C ASP A 189 17.43 -0.46 -14.78
N ASN A 190 16.96 0.24 -15.82
CA ASN A 190 17.64 1.42 -16.36
C ASN A 190 17.69 2.62 -15.40
N ILE A 191 16.68 2.76 -14.53
CA ILE A 191 16.52 3.92 -13.63
C ILE A 191 17.03 3.63 -12.21
N LYS A 192 17.24 2.36 -11.85
CA LYS A 192 17.59 1.91 -10.49
C LYS A 192 18.84 2.57 -9.93
N GLU A 193 19.78 2.94 -10.79
CA GLU A 193 21.02 3.64 -10.39
C GLU A 193 20.77 5.05 -9.83
N LYS A 194 19.65 5.69 -10.17
CA LYS A 194 19.34 7.07 -9.80
C LYS A 194 18.79 7.25 -8.38
N LYS A 195 18.80 6.21 -7.53
CA LYS A 195 18.28 6.21 -6.14
C LYS A 195 16.89 6.86 -5.97
N LEU A 196 16.03 6.76 -6.98
CA LEU A 196 14.66 7.29 -6.92
C LEU A 196 13.76 6.41 -6.04
N SER A 197 12.75 7.02 -5.43
CA SER A 197 11.73 6.29 -4.69
C SER A 197 10.91 5.39 -5.61
N PHE A 198 10.43 4.27 -5.10
CA PHE A 198 9.54 3.36 -5.84
C PHE A 198 8.32 4.09 -6.43
N ALA A 199 7.75 5.04 -5.69
CA ALA A 199 6.61 5.82 -6.14
C ALA A 199 6.95 6.69 -7.36
N ASP A 200 8.15 7.28 -7.38
CA ASP A 200 8.59 8.12 -8.50
C ASP A 200 8.94 7.28 -9.72
N ILE A 201 9.56 6.11 -9.52
CA ILE A 201 9.81 5.16 -10.61
C ILE A 201 8.47 4.70 -11.21
N ALA A 202 7.44 4.43 -10.40
CA ALA A 202 6.13 4.04 -10.89
C ALA A 202 5.47 5.13 -11.75
N LYS A 203 5.61 6.42 -11.39
CA LYS A 203 5.13 7.55 -12.20
C LYS A 203 5.84 7.59 -13.56
N VAL A 204 7.17 7.53 -13.56
CA VAL A 204 7.99 7.57 -14.78
C VAL A 204 7.66 6.40 -15.71
N VAL A 205 7.48 5.19 -15.19
CA VAL A 205 7.05 4.02 -15.98
C VAL A 205 5.70 4.27 -16.63
N GLY A 206 4.72 4.77 -15.87
CA GLY A 206 3.38 5.03 -16.39
C GLY A 206 3.36 6.09 -17.49
N GLU A 207 4.15 7.15 -17.35
CA GLU A 207 4.30 8.20 -18.37
C GLU A 207 4.97 7.68 -19.64
N ARG A 208 6.08 6.95 -19.48
CA ARG A 208 6.81 6.36 -20.61
C ARG A 208 5.97 5.35 -21.38
N TRP A 209 5.17 4.52 -20.69
CA TRP A 209 4.26 3.58 -21.36
C TRP A 209 3.12 4.27 -22.11
N LYS A 210 2.74 5.50 -21.76
CA LYS A 210 1.76 6.27 -22.54
C LYS A 210 2.39 6.92 -23.78
N GLN A 211 3.70 7.13 -23.77
CA GLN A 211 4.45 7.82 -24.83
C GLN A 211 5.18 6.86 -25.79
N ILE A 212 5.23 5.57 -25.46
CA ILE A 212 5.80 4.51 -26.30
C ILE A 212 5.10 4.46 -27.67
N THR A 213 5.87 4.18 -28.73
CA THR A 213 5.32 4.02 -30.08
C THR A 213 4.54 2.71 -30.20
N ALA A 214 3.62 2.64 -31.17
CA ALA A 214 2.85 1.42 -31.42
C ALA A 214 3.75 0.21 -31.69
N ASP A 215 4.85 0.40 -32.41
CA ASP A 215 5.80 -0.68 -32.76
C ASP A 215 6.53 -1.22 -31.52
N GLU A 216 7.01 -0.32 -30.65
CA GLU A 216 7.70 -0.75 -29.42
C GLU A 216 6.70 -1.39 -28.44
N LYS A 217 5.48 -0.86 -28.36
CA LYS A 217 4.40 -1.48 -27.58
C LYS A 217 4.08 -2.90 -28.09
N PHE A 218 3.97 -3.06 -29.41
CA PHE A 218 3.73 -4.36 -30.04
C PHE A 218 4.85 -5.35 -29.73
N TYR A 219 6.12 -4.92 -29.75
CA TYR A 219 7.25 -5.78 -29.35
C TYR A 219 7.09 -6.36 -27.93
N TRP A 220 6.68 -5.52 -26.97
CA TRP A 220 6.45 -5.98 -25.58
C TRP A 220 5.24 -6.90 -25.46
N GLU A 221 4.18 -6.61 -26.21
CA GLU A 221 2.98 -7.46 -26.26
C GLU A 221 3.25 -8.81 -26.91
N ASP A 222 3.98 -8.86 -28.04
CA ASP A 222 4.40 -10.10 -28.72
C ASP A 222 5.32 -10.95 -27.82
N THR A 223 6.28 -10.31 -27.16
CA THR A 223 7.18 -11.01 -26.20
C THR A 223 6.38 -11.62 -25.05
N ALA A 224 5.42 -10.87 -24.50
CA ALA A 224 4.55 -11.38 -23.44
C ALA A 224 3.61 -12.49 -23.95
N ALA A 225 3.12 -12.39 -25.19
CA ALA A 225 2.29 -13.43 -25.82
C ALA A 225 3.06 -14.74 -26.00
N LYS A 226 4.30 -14.68 -26.49
CA LYS A 226 5.20 -15.85 -26.60
C LYS A 226 5.47 -16.48 -25.24
N ALA A 227 5.79 -15.66 -24.23
CA ALA A 227 6.01 -16.15 -22.87
C ALA A 227 4.74 -16.81 -22.29
N LYS A 228 3.55 -16.24 -22.56
CA LYS A 228 2.26 -16.82 -22.18
C LYS A 228 2.03 -18.17 -22.86
N GLN A 229 2.31 -18.30 -24.15
CA GLN A 229 2.17 -19.57 -24.87
C GLN A 229 3.09 -20.66 -24.27
N GLU A 230 4.34 -20.30 -23.96
CA GLU A 230 5.29 -21.23 -23.35
C GLU A 230 4.82 -21.67 -21.95
N TYR A 231 4.34 -20.74 -21.14
CA TYR A 231 3.71 -21.06 -19.86
C TYR A 231 2.53 -22.02 -19.99
N LEU A 232 1.65 -21.82 -20.99
CA LEU A 232 0.51 -22.71 -21.21
C LEU A 232 0.97 -24.14 -21.55
N LYS A 233 2.03 -24.30 -22.33
CA LYS A 233 2.64 -25.61 -22.60
C LYS A 233 3.18 -26.25 -21.32
N GLN A 234 3.94 -25.50 -20.52
CA GLN A 234 4.48 -25.98 -19.25
C GLN A 234 3.38 -26.39 -18.27
N VAL A 235 2.27 -25.63 -18.20
CA VAL A 235 1.11 -25.99 -17.37
C VAL A 235 0.45 -27.28 -17.88
N ALA A 236 0.31 -27.43 -19.20
CA ALA A 236 -0.26 -28.63 -19.79
C ALA A 236 0.61 -29.88 -19.51
N GLU A 237 1.93 -29.73 -19.46
CA GLU A 237 2.86 -30.79 -19.08
C GLU A 237 2.83 -31.06 -17.57
N TYR A 238 2.89 -30.02 -16.74
CA TYR A 238 2.82 -30.14 -15.28
C TYR A 238 1.54 -30.84 -14.81
N LYS A 239 0.40 -30.60 -15.47
CA LYS A 239 -0.87 -31.30 -15.19
C LYS A 239 -0.80 -32.82 -15.45
N LYS A 240 0.15 -33.31 -16.25
CA LYS A 240 0.35 -34.73 -16.51
C LYS A 240 1.26 -35.41 -15.48
N THR A 241 2.03 -34.64 -14.72
CA THR A 241 3.01 -35.16 -13.75
C THR A 241 2.32 -35.62 -12.47
N ASP A 242 2.85 -36.68 -11.85
CA ASP A 242 2.37 -37.20 -10.56
C ASP A 242 2.36 -36.16 -9.43
N SER A 243 3.25 -35.16 -9.50
CA SER A 243 3.30 -34.04 -8.54
C SER A 243 2.03 -33.18 -8.53
N TYR A 244 1.34 -33.05 -9.66
CA TYR A 244 0.03 -32.40 -9.73
C TYR A 244 -1.07 -33.29 -9.14
N ASN A 245 -1.04 -34.59 -9.45
CA ASN A 245 -2.04 -35.56 -8.98
C ASN A 245 -2.00 -35.74 -7.45
N VAL A 246 -0.80 -35.83 -6.85
CA VAL A 246 -0.64 -35.94 -5.38
C VAL A 246 -1.23 -34.73 -4.65
N LYS A 247 -1.18 -33.53 -5.24
CA LYS A 247 -1.81 -32.34 -4.64
C LYS A 247 -3.34 -32.33 -4.74
N GLN A 248 -3.90 -32.78 -5.87
CA GLN A 248 -5.35 -32.85 -6.03
C GLN A 248 -5.99 -33.82 -5.04
N HIS A 249 -5.29 -34.92 -4.69
CA HIS A 249 -5.79 -35.91 -3.73
C HIS A 249 -5.46 -35.59 -2.26
N SER A 250 -4.66 -34.55 -2.00
CA SER A 250 -4.23 -34.14 -0.65
C SER A 250 -4.88 -32.85 -0.14
N SER A 251 -5.83 -32.26 -0.89
CA SER A 251 -6.62 -31.08 -0.48
C SER A 251 -8.05 -31.44 -0.10
#